data_AF-A0A165FNE4-F1
#
_entry.id   AF-A0A165FNE4-F1
#
_cell.length_a   1.000
_cell.length_b   1.000
_cell.length_c   1.000
_cell.angle_alpha   90.00
_cell.angle_beta   90.00
_cell.angle_gamma   90.00
#
_symmetry.space_group_name_H-M   'P 1'
#
loop_
_entity.id
_entity.type
_entity.pdbx_description
1 polymer ?
#
loop_
_entity_poly.entity_id
_entity_poly.type
_entity_poly.pdbx_seq_one_letter_code
_entity_poly.pdbx_strand_id
1 'polypeptide(L)'
;DDGPADGVEVVRDEEYDPDLDEAMLNLPLADERVLSEREARCVKKFDDALAAMTYDACTQCRERDWDLGLRDGVCKRCRSDHEDVRRWSAENNTNPS
;
A
#
# COMPACT_ATOMS: atom_id res chain seq x y z
N ASP A 1 -27.70 15.02 -33.45
CA ASP A 1 -26.53 14.98 -34.35
C ASP A 1 -25.35 15.21 -33.43
N ASP A 2 -24.89 14.12 -32.83
CA ASP A 2 -23.87 14.11 -31.77
C ASP A 2 -22.69 13.34 -32.33
N GLY A 3 -21.78 14.07 -32.95
CA GLY A 3 -20.51 13.51 -33.41
C GLY A 3 -19.66 13.06 -32.23
N PRO A 4 -18.79 12.03 -32.41
CA PRO A 4 -17.86 11.61 -31.38
C PRO A 4 -16.90 12.75 -31.00
N ALA A 5 -16.55 12.82 -29.72
CA ALA A 5 -15.64 13.84 -29.18
C ALA A 5 -14.24 13.73 -29.80
N ASP A 6 -13.74 14.86 -30.29
CA ASP A 6 -12.41 15.02 -30.87
C ASP A 6 -11.35 14.76 -29.77
N GLY A 7 -10.59 13.68 -29.91
CA GLY A 7 -9.45 13.37 -29.02
C GLY A 7 -9.40 11.95 -28.43
N VAL A 8 -10.37 11.07 -28.68
CA VAL A 8 -10.24 9.65 -28.32
C VAL A 8 -9.92 8.85 -29.58
N GLU A 9 -8.65 8.54 -29.80
CA GLU A 9 -8.28 7.49 -30.75
C GLU A 9 -8.82 6.17 -30.21
N VAL A 10 -9.83 5.62 -30.90
CA VAL A 10 -10.26 4.25 -30.69
C VAL A 10 -9.17 3.37 -31.28
N VAL A 11 -8.16 3.05 -30.46
CA VAL A 11 -7.25 1.96 -30.76
C VAL A 11 -8.13 0.72 -30.84
N ARG A 12 -8.29 0.19 -32.06
CA ARG A 12 -8.99 -1.08 -32.27
C ARG A 12 -8.31 -2.11 -31.37
N ASP A 13 -9.10 -2.87 -30.62
CA ASP A 13 -8.61 -4.03 -29.89
C ASP A 13 -7.79 -4.87 -30.87
N GLU A 14 -6.47 -4.80 -30.76
CA GLU A 14 -5.60 -5.78 -31.38
C GLU A 14 -6.06 -7.11 -30.77
N GLU A 15 -6.46 -8.04 -31.64
CA GLU A 15 -6.97 -9.34 -31.24
C GLU A 15 -6.00 -9.95 -30.22
N TYR A 16 -6.51 -10.26 -29.02
CA TYR A 16 -5.69 -10.82 -27.95
C TYR A 16 -4.95 -12.04 -28.48
N ASP A 17 -3.64 -11.91 -28.64
CA ASP A 17 -2.76 -12.96 -29.14
C ASP A 17 -2.11 -13.66 -27.94
N PRO A 18 -2.64 -14.82 -27.50
CA PRO A 18 -2.08 -15.55 -26.36
C PRO A 18 -0.65 -16.06 -26.64
N ASP A 19 -0.28 -16.21 -27.91
CA ASP A 19 1.05 -16.68 -28.29
C ASP A 19 2.11 -15.58 -28.09
N LEU A 20 1.70 -14.30 -28.17
CA LEU A 20 2.54 -13.14 -27.91
C LEU A 20 2.84 -12.99 -26.41
N ASP A 21 1.85 -13.20 -25.55
CA ASP A 21 2.02 -13.23 -24.10
C ASP A 21 2.92 -14.39 -23.66
N GLU A 22 2.72 -15.58 -24.24
CA GLU A 22 3.55 -16.75 -23.96
C GLU A 22 4.99 -16.55 -24.46
N ALA A 23 5.19 -15.90 -25.61
CA ALA A 23 6.51 -15.54 -26.11
C ALA A 23 7.21 -14.49 -25.22
N MET A 24 6.46 -13.54 -24.64
CA MET A 24 7.00 -12.55 -23.70
C MET A 24 7.43 -13.17 -22.36
N LEU A 25 6.68 -14.14 -21.85
CA LEU A 25 7.02 -14.86 -20.62
C LEU A 25 8.18 -15.84 -20.80
N ASN A 26 8.41 -16.33 -22.01
CA ASN A 26 9.45 -17.30 -22.35
C ASN A 26 10.70 -16.67 -23.00
N LEU A 27 10.82 -15.34 -23.00
CA LEU A 27 12.04 -14.68 -23.43
C LEU A 27 13.20 -15.17 -22.55
N PRO A 28 14.28 -15.74 -23.13
CA PRO A 28 15.41 -16.19 -22.36
C PRO A 28 16.02 -14.96 -21.69
N LEU A 29 15.78 -14.81 -20.39
CA LEU A 29 16.47 -13.83 -19.57
C LEU A 29 17.96 -14.12 -19.72
N ALA A 30 18.69 -13.21 -20.35
CA ALA A 30 20.12 -13.35 -20.55
C ALA A 30 20.78 -13.68 -19.20
N ASP A 31 21.67 -14.68 -19.20
CA ASP A 31 22.29 -15.31 -18.02
C ASP A 31 23.33 -14.39 -17.32
N GLU A 32 23.14 -13.07 -17.44
CA GLU A 32 23.94 -12.05 -16.81
C GLU A 32 23.04 -11.33 -15.81
N ARG A 33 23.11 -11.74 -14.53
CA ARG A 33 22.56 -11.05 -13.35
C ARG A 33 21.62 -9.89 -13.71
N VAL A 34 20.35 -10.22 -13.94
CA VAL A 34 19.27 -9.28 -14.34
C VAL A 34 19.21 -8.01 -13.48
N LEU A 35 19.73 -8.09 -12.25
CA LEU A 35 19.94 -6.96 -11.36
C LEU A 35 21.42 -6.89 -10.96
N SER A 36 21.96 -5.68 -10.95
CA SER A 36 23.21 -5.40 -10.24
C SER A 36 23.07 -5.76 -8.76
N GLU A 37 24.19 -5.98 -8.08
CA GLU A 37 24.17 -6.30 -6.64
C GLU A 37 23.50 -5.19 -5.81
N ARG A 38 23.61 -3.94 -6.26
CA ARG A 38 22.94 -2.80 -5.63
C ARG A 38 21.42 -2.89 -5.79
N GLU A 39 20.94 -3.22 -6.98
CA GLU A 39 19.51 -3.36 -7.26
C GLU A 39 18.92 -4.55 -6.53
N ALA A 40 19.60 -5.71 -6.55
CA ALA A 40 19.18 -6.89 -5.80
C ALA A 40 19.05 -6.59 -4.29
N ARG A 41 19.99 -5.83 -3.70
CA ARG A 41 19.87 -5.38 -2.30
C ARG A 41 18.71 -4.41 -2.08
N CYS A 42 18.40 -3.57 -3.07
CA CYS A 42 17.28 -2.63 -2.99
C CYS A 42 15.95 -3.39 -2.96
N VAL A 43 15.77 -4.32 -3.90
CA VAL A 43 14.58 -5.18 -3.97
C VAL A 43 14.43 -5.99 -2.68
N LYS A 44 15.50 -6.62 -2.20
CA LYS A 44 15.44 -7.35 -0.94
C LYS A 44 15.00 -6.47 0.24
N LYS A 45 15.53 -5.25 0.36
CA LYS A 45 15.12 -4.32 1.43
C LYS A 45 13.65 -3.94 1.34
N PHE A 46 13.15 -3.78 0.12
CA PHE A 46 11.75 -3.50 -0.13
C PHE A 46 10.87 -4.67 0.30
N ASP A 47 11.21 -5.90 -0.10
CA ASP A 47 10.50 -7.11 0.31
C ASP A 47 10.54 -7.31 1.83
N ASP A 48 11.71 -7.12 2.45
CA ASP A 48 11.88 -7.20 3.90
C ASP A 48 11.00 -6.16 4.62
N ALA A 49 10.90 -4.94 4.08
CA ALA A 49 10.04 -3.89 4.63
C ALA A 49 8.56 -4.24 4.49
N LEU A 50 8.14 -4.74 3.32
CA LEU A 50 6.75 -5.18 3.10
C LEU A 50 6.36 -6.31 4.05
N ALA A 51 7.24 -7.31 4.22
CA ALA A 51 7.00 -8.45 5.10
C ALA A 51 6.97 -8.07 6.58
N ALA A 52 7.64 -6.96 6.94
CA ALA A 52 7.66 -6.45 8.31
C ALA A 52 6.47 -5.56 8.66
N MET A 53 5.67 -5.10 7.68
CA MET A 53 4.50 -4.26 7.96
C MET A 53 3.46 -5.05 8.77
N THR A 54 2.95 -4.43 9.83
CA THR A 54 1.89 -5.02 10.66
C THR A 54 0.60 -4.23 10.54
N TYR A 55 -0.54 -4.93 10.41
CA TYR A 55 -1.85 -4.31 10.52
C TYR A 55 -2.42 -4.54 11.91
N ASP A 56 -2.40 -3.50 12.72
CA ASP A 56 -2.61 -3.59 14.16
C ASP A 56 -3.89 -2.88 14.60
N ALA A 57 -4.30 -3.11 15.85
CA ALA A 57 -5.41 -2.43 16.48
C ALA A 57 -5.05 -1.95 17.88
N CYS A 58 -5.27 -0.66 18.17
CA CYS A 58 -5.05 -0.12 19.52
C CYS A 58 -6.14 -0.60 20.48
N THR A 59 -5.76 -1.11 21.64
CA THR A 59 -6.72 -1.59 22.66
C THR A 59 -7.52 -0.47 23.33
N GLN A 60 -6.99 0.77 23.33
CA GLN A 60 -7.62 1.95 23.93
C GLN A 60 -8.60 2.66 22.98
N CYS A 61 -8.10 3.24 21.89
CA CYS A 61 -8.94 3.98 20.93
C CYS A 61 -9.67 3.08 19.92
N ARG A 62 -9.24 1.82 19.74
CA ARG A 62 -9.76 0.86 18.73
C ARG A 62 -9.48 1.23 17.28
N GLU A 63 -8.64 2.24 17.03
CA GLU A 63 -8.15 2.54 15.69
C GLU A 63 -7.33 1.35 15.16
N ARG A 64 -7.47 1.10 13.85
CA ARG A 64 -6.75 0.07 13.13
C ARG A 64 -6.01 0.70 11.98
N ASP A 65 -4.73 0.43 11.87
CA ASP A 65 -3.88 0.98 10.82
C ASP A 65 -2.61 0.13 10.66
N TRP A 66 -1.88 0.41 9.60
CA TRP A 66 -0.55 -0.15 9.37
C TRP A 66 0.48 0.50 10.29
N ASP A 67 1.37 -0.32 10.85
CA ASP A 67 2.52 0.07 11.65
C ASP A 67 2.19 1.08 12.77
N LEU A 68 1.10 0.84 13.51
CA LEU A 68 0.64 1.69 14.62
C LEU A 68 1.67 1.89 15.76
N GLY A 69 2.77 1.14 15.74
CA GLY A 69 3.84 1.23 16.72
C GLY A 69 3.32 0.96 18.14
N LEU A 70 2.51 -0.10 18.28
CA LEU A 70 1.91 -0.50 19.55
C LEU A 70 3.01 -0.85 20.56
N ARG A 71 2.78 -0.47 21.82
CA ARG A 71 3.53 -0.94 22.99
C ARG A 71 2.49 -1.36 24.01
N ASP A 72 2.58 -2.60 24.48
CA ASP A 72 1.58 -3.23 25.35
C ASP A 72 0.14 -3.11 24.77
N GLY A 73 0.00 -3.21 23.45
CA GLY A 73 -1.29 -3.09 22.74
C GLY A 73 -1.84 -1.67 22.59
N VAL A 74 -1.13 -0.64 23.06
CA VAL A 74 -1.59 0.76 23.02
C VAL A 74 -0.79 1.58 22.01
N CYS A 75 -1.44 2.41 21.19
CA CYS A 75 -0.79 3.26 20.18
C CYS A 75 -0.05 4.46 20.79
N LYS A 76 0.85 5.08 20.03
CA LYS A 76 1.65 6.22 20.51
C LYS A 76 0.79 7.37 21.05
N ARG A 77 -0.30 7.72 20.37
CA ARG A 77 -1.21 8.80 20.77
C ARG A 77 -1.83 8.51 22.15
N CYS A 78 -2.47 7.35 22.31
CA CYS A 78 -3.06 6.96 23.60
C CYS A 78 -2.03 6.76 24.72
N ARG A 79 -0.74 6.52 24.41
CA ARG A 79 0.32 6.50 25.41
C ARG A 79 0.83 7.90 25.76
N SER A 80 0.84 8.83 24.82
CA SER A 80 1.30 10.20 25.02
C SER A 80 0.23 11.09 25.67
N ASP A 81 -1.05 10.79 25.42
CA ASP A 81 -2.19 11.39 26.10
C ASP A 81 -2.27 10.81 27.52
N HIS A 82 -1.41 11.31 28.41
CA HIS A 82 -1.37 11.02 29.84
C HIS A 82 -2.38 11.85 30.66
N GLU A 83 -3.31 12.54 30.01
CA GLU A 83 -4.45 13.12 30.69
C GLU A 83 -5.68 12.30 30.29
N ASP A 84 -6.53 11.99 31.26
CA ASP A 84 -7.80 11.29 31.10
C ASP A 84 -8.75 12.05 30.15
N VAL A 85 -8.41 12.15 28.86
CA VAL A 85 -9.29 12.71 27.85
C VAL A 85 -10.36 11.66 27.61
N ARG A 86 -11.42 11.76 28.43
CA ARG A 86 -12.58 10.88 28.37
C ARG A 86 -13.07 10.82 26.92
N ARG A 87 -13.44 9.61 26.49
CA ARG A 87 -13.93 9.31 25.13
C ARG A 87 -15.01 10.29 24.62
N TRP A 88 -15.78 10.87 25.54
CA TRP A 88 -16.78 11.91 25.32
C TRP A 88 -16.39 13.22 26.03
N SER A 89 -15.26 13.82 25.67
CA SER A 89 -14.87 15.14 26.16
C SER A 89 -14.89 16.18 25.04
N ALA A 90 -15.04 17.45 25.43
CA ALA A 90 -14.95 18.56 24.50
C ALA A 90 -13.54 18.67 23.86
N GLU A 91 -12.48 18.22 24.55
CA GLU A 91 -11.12 18.22 23.99
C GLU A 91 -10.93 17.17 22.88
N ASN A 92 -11.69 16.06 22.90
CA ASN A 92 -11.54 15.00 21.89
C ASN A 92 -12.21 15.34 20.55
N ASN A 93 -12.97 16.45 20.46
CA ASN A 93 -13.66 16.93 19.24
C ASN A 93 -14.51 15.87 18.50
N THR A 94 -14.79 14.75 19.16
CA THR A 94 -15.63 13.64 18.70
C THR A 94 -17.00 13.65 19.37
N ASN A 95 -17.33 14.70 20.13
CA ASN A 95 -18.65 14.89 20.68
C ASN A 95 -19.58 15.41 19.58
N PRO A 96 -20.61 14.67 19.14
CA PRO A 96 -21.53 15.12 18.11
C PRO A 96 -22.56 16.16 18.60
N SER A 97 -22.25 16.90 19.68
CA SER A 97 -23.13 17.91 20.29
C SER A 97 -23.46 19.06 19.36
#